data_AF-A0A4Q3WS46-F1
#
_entry.id   AF-A0A4Q3WS46-F1
#
_cell.length_a   1.000
_cell.length_b   1.000
_cell.length_c   1.000
_cell.angle_alpha   90.00
_cell.angle_beta   90.00
_cell.angle_gamma   90.00
#
_symmetry.space_group_name_H-M   'P 1'
#
loop_
_entity.id
_entity.type
_entity.pdbx_description
1 polymer ?
#
loop_
_entity_poly.entity_id
_entity_poly.type
_entity_poly.pdbx_seq_one_letter_code
_entity_poly.pdbx_strand_id
1 'polypeptide(L)' 'MAINFYSTKDKFGEFSNFSAHPFELDGAQWPTSEH' A
#
# COMPACT_ATOMS: atom_id res chain seq x y z
N MET A 1 12.68 -15.28 -11.48
CA MET A 1 12.04 -14.16 -12.20
C MET A 1 11.58 -13.16 -11.16
N ALA A 2 11.80 -11.85 -11.37
CA ALA A 2 11.49 -10.81 -10.39
C ALA A 2 10.40 -9.88 -10.93
N ILE A 3 9.60 -9.31 -10.04
CA ILE A 3 8.59 -8.28 -10.36
C ILE A 3 9.17 -6.95 -9.89
N ASN A 4 9.34 -6.02 -10.83
CA ASN A 4 9.74 -4.65 -10.52
C ASN A 4 8.49 -3.76 -10.51
N PHE A 5 8.32 -2.97 -9.45
CA PHE A 5 7.22 -2.02 -9.29
C PHE A 5 7.73 -0.75 -8.60
N TYR A 6 7.21 0.42 -8.97
CA TYR A 6 7.66 1.71 -8.42
C TYR A 6 6.57 2.79 -8.44
N SER A 7 5.30 2.40 -8.59
CA SER A 7 4.20 3.34 -8.75
C SER A 7 2.93 2.74 -8.17
N THR A 8 2.20 3.53 -7.40
CA THR A 8 0.89 3.17 -6.82
C THR A 8 -0.22 3.15 -7.86
N LYS A 9 0.00 3.70 -9.06
CA LYS A 9 -1.01 3.82 -10.12
C LYS A 9 -0.93 2.73 -11.18
N ASP A 10 0.15 1.95 -11.17
CA ASP A 10 0.41 0.89 -12.13
C ASP A 10 -0.12 -0.47 -11.65
N LYS A 11 -0.02 -1.49 -12.51
CA LYS A 11 -0.53 -2.85 -12.28
C LYS A 11 -0.17 -3.47 -10.93
N PHE A 12 0.97 -3.10 -10.36
CA PHE A 12 1.50 -3.64 -9.10
C PHE A 12 1.55 -2.58 -7.99
N GLY A 13 0.75 -1.53 -8.11
CA GLY A 13 0.72 -0.43 -7.14
C GLY A 13 0.28 -0.86 -5.74
N GLU A 14 -0.51 -1.93 -5.64
CA GLU A 14 -0.91 -2.54 -4.37
C GLU A 14 0.26 -3.03 -3.51
N PHE A 15 1.44 -3.28 -4.10
CA PHE A 15 2.63 -3.70 -3.36
C PHE A 15 3.38 -2.54 -2.71
N SER A 16 2.97 -1.29 -2.97
CA SER A 16 3.53 -0.11 -2.30
C SER A 16 2.86 0.10 -0.94
N ASN A 17 3.64 0.47 0.07
CA ASN A 17 3.14 0.90 1.38
C ASN A 17 2.32 2.20 1.34
N PHE A 18 2.28 2.88 0.18
CA PHE A 18 1.44 4.04 -0.10
C PHE A 18 0.12 3.67 -0.80
N SER A 19 -0.13 2.40 -1.09
CA SER A 19 -1.40 2.00 -1.69
C SER A 19 -2.55 2.28 -0.73
N ALA A 20 -3.65 2.81 -1.27
CA ALA A 20 -4.84 3.21 -0.51
C ALA A 20 -5.68 1.99 -0.12
N HIS A 21 -5.11 1.15 0.75
CA HIS A 21 -5.77 -0.01 1.36
C HIS A 21 -5.85 0.22 2.87
N PRO A 22 -6.97 0.81 3.35
CA PRO A 22 -7.10 1.09 4.76
C PRO A 22 -7.07 -0.18 5.61
N PHE A 23 -6.46 -0.10 6.79
CA PHE A 23 -6.43 -1.17 7.79
C PHE A 23 -6.61 -0.62 9.20
N GLU A 24 -6.95 -1.49 10.14
CA GLU A 24 -7.13 -1.12 11.55
C GLU A 24 -5.90 -1.52 12.36
N LEU A 25 -5.39 -0.60 13.18
CA LEU A 25 -4.30 -0.83 14.13
C LEU A 25 -4.53 0.05 15.37
N ASP A 26 -4.40 -0.53 16.56
CA ASP A 26 -4.61 0.15 17.85
C ASP A 26 -5.98 0.84 17.98
N GLY A 27 -7.01 0.29 17.34
CA GLY A 27 -8.36 0.86 17.34
C GLY A 27 -8.53 2.10 16.45
N ALA A 28 -7.53 2.43 15.62
CA ALA A 28 -7.59 3.50 14.63
C ALA A 28 -7.56 2.92 13.20
N GLN A 29 -8.25 3.58 12.27
CA GLN A 29 -8.17 3.28 10.84
C GLN A 29 -7.06 4.10 10.19
N TRP A 30 -6.12 3.40 9.55
CA TRP A 30 -5.01 3.99 8.83
C TRP A 30 -5.24 3.88 7.33
N PRO A 31 -5.00 4.94 6.53
CA PRO A 31 -5.28 4.93 5.10
C PRO A 31 -4.27 4.11 4.28
N THR A 32 -3.01 4.05 4.72
CA THR A 32 -1.90 3.32 4.10
C THR A 32 -0.91 2.90 5.19
N SER A 33 -0.01 1.94 4.91
CA SER A 33 0.94 1.42 5.91
C SER A 33 2.09 2.35 6.28
N GLU A 34 2.29 3.45 5.54
CA GLU A 34 3.28 4.47 5.94
C GLU A 34 2.82 5.34 7.11
N HIS A 35 1.51 5.42 7.33
CA HIS A 35 0.92 6.26 8.36
C HIS A 35 0.74 5.46 9.64
#